data_AF-A0A7S3BL50-F1
#
_entry.id   AF-A0A7S3BL50-F1
#
_cell.length_a   1.000
_cell.length_b   1.000
_cell.length_c   1.000
_cell.angle_alpha   90.00
_cell.angle_beta   90.00
_cell.angle_gamma   90.00
#
_symmetry.space_group_name_H-M   'P 1'
#
loop_
_entity.id
_entity.type
_entity.pdbx_description
1 polymer ?
#
loop_
_entity_poly.entity_id
_entity_poly.type
_entity_poly.pdbx_seq_one_letter_code
_entity_poly.pdbx_strand_id
1 'polypeptide(L)'
;LLVRALRPDRVTAALTLFISETMGVRYMVQEPFDLETTFEDSSSQTPLFFVLFPGVDPGTEIETLGRKLGFTESAGNFVSISMGQGQERNGESVLDRFTYEGGWAFLQNVHLMQSWLPTLERKLEIAQETGHPDFRCFVTAEPPGLPDQMLIPEGIMQAAIKVANEPPTDVKSLYRSAYALFTQADIDKSSKQVEFKPMLFGLCFFHALVLGRRKFGYQGFSRAYAWNNGDLTVCGAILHNYLEANADTPWADVRYLFGEVMYGGHITDPWDRRITSTYLEVLLNPNLIEEKSDYVMAPGFKPLLEGSYADYRAYIEDASPPETPVLFGMHPNAEISLLNSLCEGLFFSILSVSGGGGGGG
;
A
#
# COMPACT_ATOMS: atom_id res chain seq x y z
N LEU A 1 2.04 10.08 -30.90
CA LEU A 1 3.08 11.13 -31.13
C LEU A 1 2.51 12.54 -30.99
N LEU A 2 1.46 12.93 -31.71
CA LEU A 2 0.85 14.28 -31.60
C LEU A 2 0.39 14.60 -30.16
N VAL A 3 -0.28 13.65 -29.49
CA VAL A 3 -0.70 13.80 -28.09
C VAL A 3 0.51 14.04 -27.18
N ARG A 4 1.58 13.25 -27.30
CA ARG A 4 2.83 13.45 -26.53
C ARG A 4 3.43 14.84 -26.74
N ALA A 5 3.46 15.34 -27.98
CA ALA A 5 4.10 16.61 -28.31
C ALA A 5 3.30 17.84 -27.84
N LEU A 6 1.96 17.78 -27.92
CA LEU A 6 1.09 18.94 -27.66
C LEU A 6 0.36 18.88 -26.31
N ARG A 7 0.08 17.67 -25.80
CA ARG A 7 -0.74 17.39 -24.62
C ARG A 7 -0.21 16.15 -23.86
N PRO A 8 1.02 16.21 -23.30
CA PRO A 8 1.62 15.10 -22.55
C PRO A 8 0.70 14.60 -21.41
N ASP A 9 -0.05 15.51 -20.78
CA ASP A 9 -1.05 15.23 -19.75
C ASP A 9 -2.15 14.26 -20.20
N ARG A 10 -2.38 14.11 -21.51
CA ARG A 10 -3.41 13.23 -22.07
C ARG A 10 -2.87 11.89 -22.55
N VAL A 11 -1.56 11.66 -22.46
CA VAL A 11 -0.93 10.44 -22.96
C VAL A 11 -1.41 9.21 -22.21
N THR A 12 -1.45 9.25 -20.88
CA THR A 12 -1.90 8.11 -20.05
C THR A 12 -3.31 7.69 -20.44
N ALA A 13 -4.26 8.64 -20.47
CA ALA A 13 -5.64 8.38 -20.89
C ALA A 13 -5.74 7.86 -22.33
N ALA A 14 -4.98 8.43 -23.27
CA ALA A 14 -4.96 7.98 -24.66
C ALA A 14 -4.41 6.56 -24.80
N LEU A 15 -3.38 6.20 -24.02
CA LEU A 15 -2.83 4.84 -24.00
C LEU A 15 -3.81 3.84 -23.37
N THR A 16 -4.50 4.21 -22.29
CA THR A 16 -5.55 3.38 -21.69
C THR A 16 -6.63 3.02 -22.70
N LEU A 17 -7.11 4.01 -23.47
CA LEU A 17 -8.10 3.79 -24.53
C LEU A 17 -7.53 2.90 -25.64
N PHE A 18 -6.33 3.22 -26.12
CA PHE A 18 -5.66 2.44 -27.17
C PHE A 18 -5.48 0.96 -26.79
N ILE A 19 -5.00 0.68 -25.58
CA ILE A 19 -4.82 -0.70 -25.08
C ILE A 19 -6.18 -1.38 -24.91
N SER A 20 -7.17 -0.68 -24.37
CA SER A 20 -8.53 -1.22 -24.19
C SER A 20 -9.18 -1.61 -25.52
N GLU A 21 -9.00 -0.80 -26.57
CA GLU A 21 -9.54 -1.07 -27.91
C GLU A 21 -8.78 -2.17 -28.65
N THR A 22 -7.45 -2.24 -28.48
CA THR A 22 -6.60 -3.18 -29.24
C THR A 22 -6.46 -4.56 -28.58
N MET A 23 -6.37 -4.61 -27.25
CA MET A 23 -6.11 -5.83 -26.48
C MET A 23 -7.28 -6.20 -25.55
N GLY A 24 -8.18 -5.26 -25.27
CA GLY A 24 -9.32 -5.44 -24.37
C GLY A 24 -9.10 -4.81 -23.00
N VAL A 25 -10.21 -4.47 -22.34
CA VAL A 25 -10.24 -3.77 -21.04
C VAL A 25 -9.50 -4.54 -19.92
N ARG A 26 -9.39 -5.87 -20.02
CA ARG A 26 -8.67 -6.71 -19.03
C ARG A 26 -7.21 -6.33 -18.83
N TYR A 27 -6.56 -5.69 -19.80
CA TYR A 27 -5.16 -5.24 -19.68
C TYR A 27 -5.02 -3.88 -18.98
N MET A 28 -6.15 -3.20 -18.73
CA MET A 28 -6.19 -1.94 -17.98
C MET A 28 -6.72 -2.11 -16.56
N VAL A 29 -7.33 -3.25 -16.25
CA VAL A 29 -7.85 -3.58 -14.93
C VAL A 29 -6.90 -4.58 -14.30
N GLN A 30 -6.29 -4.19 -13.17
CA GLN A 30 -5.53 -5.11 -12.35
C GLN A 30 -6.50 -5.90 -11.47
N GLU A 31 -6.50 -7.22 -11.61
CA GLU A 31 -7.28 -8.08 -10.72
C GLU A 31 -6.65 -8.09 -9.31
N PRO A 32 -7.47 -8.24 -8.25
CA PRO A 32 -6.93 -8.40 -6.90
C PRO A 32 -5.94 -9.56 -6.85
N PHE A 33 -4.82 -9.37 -6.14
CA PHE A 33 -3.85 -10.43 -5.94
C PHE A 33 -4.50 -11.61 -5.21
N ASP A 34 -4.30 -12.81 -5.75
CA ASP A 34 -4.70 -14.07 -5.12
C ASP A 34 -3.49 -15.00 -5.02
N LEU A 35 -3.07 -15.25 -3.78
CA LEU A 35 -1.92 -16.10 -3.50
C LEU A 35 -2.18 -17.56 -3.89
N GLU A 36 -3.42 -18.06 -3.79
CA GLU A 36 -3.72 -19.47 -4.06
C GLU A 36 -3.51 -19.80 -5.54
N THR A 37 -4.06 -18.97 -6.43
CA THR A 37 -3.88 -19.13 -7.88
C THR A 37 -2.43 -18.92 -8.29
N THR A 38 -1.76 -17.89 -7.76
CA THR A 38 -0.33 -17.64 -8.06
C THR A 38 0.56 -18.78 -7.55
N PHE A 39 0.19 -19.42 -6.45
CA PHE A 39 0.90 -20.57 -5.92
C PHE A 39 0.80 -21.81 -6.82
N GLU A 40 -0.32 -22.01 -7.51
CA GLU A 40 -0.48 -23.13 -8.47
C GLU A 40 0.50 -23.04 -9.64
N ASP A 41 0.85 -21.82 -10.06
CA ASP A 41 1.86 -21.57 -11.09
C ASP A 41 3.30 -21.66 -10.57
N SER A 42 3.49 -21.73 -9.25
CA SER A 42 4.81 -21.86 -8.62
C SER A 42 5.28 -23.31 -8.56
N SER A 43 6.60 -23.50 -8.66
CA SER A 43 7.23 -24.81 -8.63
C SER A 43 8.54 -24.80 -7.85
N SER A 44 9.18 -25.95 -7.68
CA SER A 44 10.54 -26.03 -7.13
C SER A 44 11.57 -25.26 -7.95
N GLN A 45 11.28 -25.04 -9.24
CA GLN A 45 12.15 -24.31 -10.17
C GLN A 45 11.83 -22.81 -10.24
N THR A 46 10.63 -22.43 -9.82
CA THR A 46 10.07 -21.10 -10.02
C THR A 46 9.67 -20.53 -8.66
N PRO A 47 10.61 -19.86 -7.96
CA PRO A 47 10.32 -19.25 -6.67
C PRO A 47 9.33 -18.09 -6.81
N LEU A 48 8.64 -17.77 -5.72
CA LEU A 48 7.77 -16.61 -5.61
C LEU A 48 8.54 -15.45 -4.99
N PHE A 49 8.67 -14.35 -5.73
CA PHE A 49 9.37 -13.15 -5.27
C PHE A 49 8.36 -12.03 -5.03
N PHE A 50 8.22 -11.61 -3.78
CA PHE A 50 7.32 -10.55 -3.35
C PHE A 50 8.10 -9.24 -3.21
N VAL A 51 7.66 -8.24 -3.98
CA VAL A 51 8.09 -6.86 -3.80
C VAL A 51 7.30 -6.28 -2.64
N LEU A 52 8.00 -5.90 -1.58
CA LEU A 52 7.39 -5.29 -0.40
C LEU A 52 7.11 -3.82 -0.65
N PHE A 53 5.89 -3.41 -0.31
CA PHE A 53 5.49 -2.01 -0.22
C PHE A 53 5.26 -1.66 1.25
N PRO A 54 5.48 -0.39 1.67
CA PRO A 54 5.25 0.02 3.04
C PRO A 54 3.84 -0.36 3.53
N GLY A 55 3.78 -1.16 4.60
CA GLY A 55 2.52 -1.61 5.20
C GLY A 55 1.85 -2.83 4.54
N VAL A 56 2.48 -3.47 3.56
CA VAL A 56 2.01 -4.71 2.92
C VAL A 56 3.05 -5.81 3.10
N ASP A 57 2.70 -6.86 3.83
CA ASP A 57 3.54 -8.05 4.06
C ASP A 57 2.75 -9.33 3.75
N PRO A 58 3.20 -10.19 2.81
CA PRO A 58 2.49 -11.42 2.44
C PRO A 58 2.62 -12.55 3.48
N GLY A 59 3.39 -12.38 4.56
CA GLY A 59 3.71 -13.46 5.49
C GLY A 59 2.47 -14.16 6.09
N THR A 60 1.45 -13.40 6.49
CA THR A 60 0.23 -13.97 7.07
C THR A 60 -0.60 -14.76 6.06
N GLU A 61 -0.61 -14.34 4.79
CA GLU A 61 -1.29 -15.03 3.69
C GLU A 61 -0.57 -16.34 3.36
N ILE A 62 0.77 -16.30 3.27
CA ILE A 62 1.61 -17.49 3.02
C ILE A 62 1.45 -18.52 4.14
N GLU A 63 1.48 -18.12 5.40
CA GLU A 63 1.28 -19.02 6.54
C GLU A 63 -0.14 -19.63 6.55
N THR A 64 -1.14 -18.85 6.15
CA THR A 64 -2.53 -19.32 6.09
C THR A 64 -2.71 -20.34 4.96
N LEU A 65 -2.09 -20.11 3.81
CA LEU A 65 -2.05 -21.07 2.72
C LEU A 65 -1.27 -22.34 3.10
N GLY A 66 -0.13 -22.18 3.77
CA GLY A 66 0.67 -23.30 4.30
C GLY A 66 -0.16 -24.19 5.22
N ARG A 67 -0.87 -23.60 6.18
CA ARG A 67 -1.80 -24.35 7.06
C ARG A 67 -2.89 -25.10 6.29
N LYS A 68 -3.44 -24.50 5.23
CA LYS A 68 -4.45 -25.14 4.36
C LYS A 68 -3.88 -26.35 3.62
N LEU A 69 -2.62 -26.27 3.19
CA LEU A 69 -1.93 -27.32 2.42
C LEU A 69 -1.10 -28.29 3.27
N GLY A 70 -1.08 -28.13 4.60
CA GLY A 70 -0.34 -29.00 5.52
C GLY A 70 1.16 -28.68 5.65
N PHE A 71 1.60 -27.51 5.19
CA PHE A 71 2.95 -26.99 5.39
C PHE A 71 2.97 -26.04 6.59
N THR A 72 3.50 -26.51 7.72
CA THR A 72 3.52 -25.75 8.97
C THR A 72 4.85 -25.89 9.69
N GLU A 73 5.21 -24.89 10.50
CA GLU A 73 6.42 -24.95 11.32
C GLU A 73 6.39 -26.16 12.28
N SER A 74 5.21 -26.47 12.82
CA SER A 74 4.99 -27.61 13.72
C SER A 74 5.23 -28.97 13.06
N ALA A 75 4.97 -29.08 11.76
CA ALA A 75 5.25 -30.28 10.97
C ALA A 75 6.71 -30.31 10.47
N GLY A 76 7.48 -29.23 10.66
CA GLY A 76 8.89 -29.13 10.29
C GLY A 76 9.14 -28.99 8.78
N ASN A 77 8.08 -28.85 7.98
CA ASN A 77 8.10 -28.74 6.51
C ASN A 77 7.83 -27.30 6.01
N PHE A 78 7.71 -26.32 6.91
CA PHE A 78 7.70 -24.89 6.61
C PHE A 78 8.67 -24.19 7.56
N VAL A 79 9.54 -23.31 7.03
CA VAL A 79 10.43 -22.49 7.84
C VAL A 79 10.44 -21.06 7.31
N SER A 80 10.11 -20.12 8.21
CA SER A 80 10.15 -18.69 7.97
C SER A 80 11.40 -18.08 8.61
N ILE A 81 12.19 -17.34 7.83
CA ILE A 81 13.43 -16.70 8.28
C ILE A 81 13.39 -15.22 7.87
N SER A 82 13.44 -14.33 8.86
CA SER A 82 13.75 -12.92 8.61
C SER A 82 15.23 -12.74 8.42
N MET A 83 15.65 -12.40 7.21
CA MET A 83 17.06 -12.31 6.85
C MET A 83 17.69 -11.08 7.50
N GLY A 84 18.80 -11.32 8.18
CA GLY A 84 19.60 -10.32 8.86
C GLY A 84 20.96 -10.90 9.24
N GLN A 85 21.79 -10.09 9.89
CA GLN A 85 23.16 -10.49 10.22
C GLN A 85 23.18 -11.82 11.01
N GLY A 86 23.91 -12.82 10.50
CA GLY A 86 24.06 -14.14 11.13
C GLY A 86 23.01 -15.18 10.73
N GLN A 87 22.04 -14.85 9.87
CA GLN A 87 21.01 -15.79 9.39
C GLN A 87 21.41 -16.52 8.10
N GLU A 88 22.53 -16.19 7.48
CA GLU A 88 22.99 -16.75 6.19
C GLU A 88 23.05 -18.28 6.23
N ARG A 89 23.69 -18.83 7.27
CA ARG A 89 23.84 -20.29 7.44
C ARG A 89 22.51 -20.98 7.68
N ASN A 90 21.58 -20.32 8.37
CA ASN A 90 20.26 -20.88 8.62
C ASN A 90 19.45 -20.94 7.32
N GLY A 91 19.49 -19.85 6.53
CA GLY A 91 18.88 -19.81 5.19
C GLY A 91 19.45 -20.88 4.27
N GLU A 92 20.78 -21.01 4.21
CA GLU A 92 21.45 -22.06 3.42
C GLU A 92 21.06 -23.47 3.85
N SER A 93 21.06 -23.74 5.16
CA SER A 93 20.67 -25.04 5.72
C SER A 93 19.23 -25.42 5.38
N VAL A 94 18.31 -24.46 5.45
CA VAL A 94 16.89 -24.67 5.11
C VAL A 94 16.72 -24.93 3.62
N LEU A 95 17.39 -24.16 2.76
CA LEU A 95 17.35 -24.37 1.32
C LEU A 95 17.93 -25.73 0.95
N ASP A 96 19.09 -26.11 1.50
CA ASP A 96 19.71 -27.40 1.25
C ASP A 96 18.80 -28.56 1.67
N ARG A 97 18.20 -28.46 2.86
CA ARG A 97 17.29 -29.49 3.37
C ARG A 97 16.05 -29.62 2.49
N PHE A 98 15.32 -28.53 2.27
CA PHE A 98 14.05 -28.57 1.55
C PHE A 98 14.19 -28.79 0.06
N THR A 99 15.35 -28.51 -0.54
CA THR A 99 15.64 -28.89 -1.92
C THR A 99 15.56 -30.41 -2.10
N TYR A 100 15.98 -31.22 -1.13
CA TYR A 100 15.94 -32.68 -1.24
C TYR A 100 14.73 -33.33 -0.54
N GLU A 101 14.33 -32.82 0.63
CA GLU A 101 13.25 -33.40 1.44
C GLU A 101 11.85 -32.88 1.07
N GLY A 102 11.78 -31.77 0.34
CA GLY A 102 10.53 -31.01 0.15
C GLY A 102 10.20 -30.15 1.36
N GLY A 103 9.41 -29.10 1.14
CA GLY A 103 9.07 -28.12 2.16
C GLY A 103 9.16 -26.69 1.66
N TRP A 104 8.74 -25.77 2.51
CA TRP A 104 8.57 -24.37 2.16
C TRP A 104 9.59 -23.51 2.90
N ALA A 105 10.46 -22.85 2.13
CA ALA A 105 11.40 -21.86 2.64
C ALA A 105 10.83 -20.46 2.42
N PHE A 106 10.54 -19.73 3.49
CA PHE A 106 10.13 -18.32 3.41
C PHE A 106 11.25 -17.41 3.91
N LEU A 107 11.92 -16.73 2.97
CA LEU A 107 13.06 -15.85 3.23
C LEU A 107 12.62 -14.39 3.14
N GLN A 108 12.52 -13.72 4.29
CA GLN A 108 12.03 -12.36 4.35
C GLN A 108 13.17 -11.34 4.31
N ASN A 109 12.92 -10.16 3.74
CA ASN A 109 13.83 -9.01 3.76
C ASN A 109 15.22 -9.29 3.17
N VAL A 110 15.29 -10.06 2.07
CA VAL A 110 16.58 -10.50 1.50
C VAL A 110 17.47 -9.35 0.99
N HIS A 111 16.88 -8.19 0.69
CA HIS A 111 17.58 -6.95 0.32
C HIS A 111 18.56 -6.46 1.41
N LEU A 112 18.37 -6.86 2.67
CA LEU A 112 19.29 -6.56 3.77
C LEU A 112 20.59 -7.37 3.71
N MET A 113 20.63 -8.45 2.92
CA MET A 113 21.73 -9.43 2.87
C MET A 113 22.42 -9.48 1.50
N GLN A 114 22.79 -8.31 0.96
CA GLN A 114 23.30 -8.15 -0.40
C GLN A 114 24.50 -9.07 -0.74
N SER A 115 25.43 -9.25 0.21
CA SER A 115 26.61 -10.12 0.02
C SER A 115 26.27 -11.61 -0.07
N TRP A 116 25.11 -12.01 0.44
CA TRP A 116 24.66 -13.41 0.46
C TRP A 116 23.78 -13.78 -0.73
N LEU A 117 23.17 -12.80 -1.40
CA LEU A 117 22.27 -13.05 -2.54
C LEU A 117 22.89 -13.87 -3.69
N PRO A 118 24.19 -13.74 -4.04
CA PRO A 118 24.80 -14.64 -5.03
C PRO A 118 24.82 -16.11 -4.59
N THR A 119 24.92 -16.37 -3.28
CA THR A 119 24.81 -17.73 -2.72
C THR A 119 23.38 -18.23 -2.82
N LEU A 120 22.39 -17.37 -2.50
CA LEU A 120 20.97 -17.69 -2.67
C LEU A 120 20.65 -18.05 -4.13
N GLU A 121 21.11 -17.25 -5.08
CA GLU A 121 20.94 -17.49 -6.52
C GLU A 121 21.45 -18.89 -6.90
N ARG A 122 22.68 -19.22 -6.52
CA ARG A 122 23.27 -20.54 -6.78
C ARG A 122 22.49 -21.69 -6.13
N LYS A 123 21.93 -21.49 -4.93
CA LYS A 123 21.11 -22.51 -4.25
C LYS A 123 19.79 -22.71 -5.00
N LEU A 124 19.17 -21.63 -5.48
CA LEU A 124 17.95 -21.71 -6.28
C LEU A 124 18.21 -22.37 -7.65
N GLU A 125 19.34 -22.12 -8.29
CA GLU A 125 19.75 -22.84 -9.52
C GLU A 125 19.88 -24.36 -9.28
N ILE A 126 20.48 -24.77 -8.15
CA ILE A 126 20.53 -26.20 -7.79
C ILE A 126 19.11 -26.75 -7.58
N ALA A 127 18.23 -26.00 -6.90
CA ALA A 127 16.85 -26.40 -6.71
C ALA A 127 16.05 -26.47 -8.02
N GLN A 128 16.41 -25.70 -9.04
CA GLN A 128 15.82 -25.82 -10.38
C GLN A 128 16.12 -27.17 -11.03
N GLU A 129 17.33 -27.70 -10.83
CA GLU A 129 17.75 -28.97 -11.43
C GLU A 129 17.32 -30.18 -10.61
N THR A 130 17.44 -30.11 -9.28
CA THR A 130 17.30 -31.27 -8.39
C THR A 130 16.22 -31.13 -7.32
N GLY A 131 15.43 -30.05 -7.35
CA GLY A 131 14.46 -29.74 -6.31
C GLY A 131 13.31 -30.72 -6.22
N HIS A 132 12.98 -31.11 -4.99
CA HIS A 132 11.83 -31.94 -4.66
C HIS A 132 10.52 -31.30 -5.18
N PRO A 133 9.55 -32.07 -5.69
CA PRO A 133 8.29 -31.51 -6.23
C PRO A 133 7.52 -30.60 -5.26
N ASP A 134 7.59 -30.91 -3.97
CA ASP A 134 6.95 -30.13 -2.89
C ASP A 134 7.82 -28.97 -2.36
N PHE A 135 9.02 -28.77 -2.90
CA PHE A 135 9.83 -27.61 -2.55
C PHE A 135 9.19 -26.32 -3.07
N ARG A 136 9.05 -25.33 -2.20
CA ARG A 136 8.64 -23.97 -2.57
C ARG A 136 9.52 -22.96 -1.86
N CYS A 137 9.94 -21.92 -2.58
CA CYS A 137 10.70 -20.82 -2.02
C CYS A 137 9.95 -19.51 -2.22
N PHE A 138 9.68 -18.83 -1.10
CA PHE A 138 9.07 -17.52 -1.04
C PHE A 138 10.16 -16.53 -0.61
N VAL A 139 10.32 -15.45 -1.35
CA VAL A 139 11.35 -14.43 -1.11
C VAL A 139 10.68 -13.08 -1.02
N THR A 140 10.98 -12.27 0.01
CA THR A 140 10.52 -10.88 0.06
C THR A 140 11.68 -9.89 0.04
N ALA A 141 11.49 -8.79 -0.69
CA ALA A 141 12.45 -7.70 -0.73
C ALA A 141 11.77 -6.35 -0.96
N GLU A 142 12.31 -5.29 -0.35
CA GLU A 142 11.96 -3.94 -0.73
C GLU A 142 12.65 -3.55 -2.05
N PRO A 143 12.01 -2.72 -2.89
CA PRO A 143 12.67 -2.17 -4.06
C PRO A 143 13.83 -1.27 -3.65
N PRO A 144 14.89 -1.15 -4.47
CA PRO A 144 16.00 -0.26 -4.19
C PRO A 144 15.55 1.20 -4.07
N GLY A 145 16.20 1.96 -3.19
CA GLY A 145 15.92 3.39 -2.99
C GLY A 145 16.30 4.27 -4.19
N LEU A 146 17.14 3.78 -5.09
CA LEU A 146 17.50 4.43 -6.34
C LEU A 146 17.35 3.46 -7.53
N PRO A 147 16.88 3.91 -8.71
CA PRO A 147 16.64 3.02 -9.86
C PRO A 147 17.89 2.34 -10.42
N ASP A 148 19.09 2.89 -10.19
CA ASP A 148 20.37 2.38 -10.66
C ASP A 148 21.01 1.36 -9.70
N GLN A 149 20.45 1.19 -8.51
CA GLN A 149 20.94 0.22 -7.54
C GLN A 149 20.36 -1.18 -7.83
N MET A 150 21.21 -2.08 -8.31
CA MET A 150 20.87 -3.50 -8.42
C MET A 150 21.15 -4.20 -7.09
N LEU A 151 20.12 -4.35 -6.26
CA LEU A 151 20.22 -5.08 -4.99
C LEU A 151 20.08 -6.59 -5.18
N ILE A 152 19.16 -7.01 -6.05
CA ILE A 152 18.80 -8.42 -6.24
C ILE A 152 19.48 -8.94 -7.51
N PRO A 153 20.18 -10.10 -7.46
CA PRO A 153 20.74 -10.75 -8.63
C PRO A 153 19.72 -11.01 -9.73
N GLU A 154 20.15 -10.84 -10.97
CA GLU A 154 19.27 -10.96 -12.14
C GLU A 154 18.72 -12.38 -12.30
N GLY A 155 19.49 -13.43 -12.02
CA GLY A 155 19.02 -14.81 -12.17
C GLY A 155 17.86 -15.14 -11.24
N ILE A 156 17.88 -14.63 -10.00
CA ILE A 156 16.72 -14.74 -9.09
C ILE A 156 15.49 -14.07 -9.70
N MET A 157 15.66 -12.86 -10.22
CA MET A 157 14.55 -12.11 -10.82
C MET A 157 14.04 -12.78 -12.10
N GLN A 158 14.91 -13.33 -12.95
CA GLN A 158 14.51 -14.02 -14.17
C GLN A 158 13.76 -15.33 -13.88
N ALA A 159 14.23 -16.09 -12.89
CA ALA A 159 13.63 -17.36 -12.49
C ALA A 159 12.31 -17.23 -11.74
N ALA A 160 12.13 -16.15 -10.98
CA ALA A 160 10.98 -15.99 -10.10
C ALA A 160 9.70 -15.53 -10.81
N ILE A 161 8.56 -15.89 -10.23
CA ILE A 161 7.30 -15.16 -10.41
C ILE A 161 7.37 -13.94 -9.51
N LYS A 162 7.31 -12.74 -10.11
CA LYS A 162 7.34 -11.46 -9.39
C LYS A 162 5.92 -11.07 -9.02
N VAL A 163 5.67 -10.92 -7.73
CA VAL A 163 4.41 -10.43 -7.19
C VAL A 163 4.64 -9.04 -6.62
N ALA A 164 3.95 -8.05 -7.19
CA ALA A 164 3.89 -6.69 -6.67
C ALA A 164 2.46 -6.39 -6.24
N ASN A 165 2.15 -6.61 -4.97
CA ASN A 165 0.86 -6.26 -4.38
C ASN A 165 0.91 -4.79 -3.93
N GLU A 166 0.81 -3.88 -4.89
CA GLU A 166 0.83 -2.45 -4.63
C GLU A 166 -0.40 -2.03 -3.81
N PRO A 167 -0.24 -1.24 -2.74
CA PRO A 167 -1.38 -0.67 -2.06
C PRO A 167 -2.15 0.24 -3.03
N PRO A 168 -3.49 0.28 -2.94
CA PRO A 168 -4.27 1.14 -3.80
C PRO A 168 -3.87 2.61 -3.62
N THR A 169 -3.84 3.36 -4.73
CA THR A 169 -3.44 4.77 -4.72
C THR A 169 -4.62 5.73 -4.76
N ASP A 170 -5.81 5.25 -5.07
CA ASP A 170 -7.02 6.07 -5.12
C ASP A 170 -7.62 6.28 -3.73
N VAL A 171 -8.16 7.48 -3.49
CA VAL A 171 -8.74 7.85 -2.18
C VAL A 171 -9.85 6.90 -1.74
N LYS A 172 -10.70 6.43 -2.67
CA LYS A 172 -11.85 5.59 -2.31
C LYS A 172 -11.38 4.25 -1.74
N SER A 173 -10.40 3.62 -2.38
CA SER A 173 -9.84 2.36 -1.93
C SER A 173 -8.99 2.54 -0.68
N LEU A 174 -8.21 3.62 -0.58
CA LEU A 174 -7.50 3.97 0.67
C LEU A 174 -8.49 4.17 1.83
N TYR A 175 -9.63 4.81 1.57
CA TYR A 175 -10.64 5.04 2.58
C TYR A 175 -11.35 3.75 3.02
N ARG A 176 -11.68 2.89 2.05
CA ARG A 176 -12.20 1.54 2.31
C ARG A 176 -11.22 0.73 3.17
N SER A 177 -9.94 0.72 2.82
CA SER A 177 -8.90 0.01 3.55
C SER A 177 -8.71 0.56 4.96
N ALA A 178 -8.70 1.89 5.11
CA ALA A 178 -8.62 2.57 6.41
C ALA A 178 -9.79 2.18 7.32
N TYR A 179 -11.01 2.18 6.78
CA TYR A 179 -12.22 1.82 7.54
C TYR A 179 -12.27 0.32 7.86
N ALA A 180 -11.73 -0.54 7.00
CA ALA A 180 -11.66 -1.98 7.20
C ALA A 180 -10.79 -2.41 8.39
N LEU A 181 -9.92 -1.52 8.92
CA LEU A 181 -9.14 -1.77 10.13
C LEU A 181 -9.99 -1.80 11.41
N PHE A 182 -11.22 -1.29 11.35
CA PHE A 182 -12.14 -1.25 12.47
C PHE A 182 -13.26 -2.28 12.29
N THR A 183 -13.77 -2.80 13.40
CA THR A 183 -14.90 -3.74 13.43
C THR A 183 -16.19 -3.06 13.90
N GLN A 184 -17.33 -3.74 13.71
CA GLN A 184 -18.60 -3.28 14.30
C GLN A 184 -18.47 -3.06 15.83
N ALA A 185 -17.73 -3.92 16.52
CA ALA A 185 -17.50 -3.81 17.96
C ALA A 185 -16.69 -2.55 18.32
N ASP A 186 -15.74 -2.13 17.48
CA ASP A 186 -14.97 -0.91 17.71
C ASP A 186 -15.83 0.35 17.54
N ILE A 187 -16.73 0.32 16.56
CA ILE A 187 -17.64 1.44 16.25
C ILE A 187 -18.69 1.63 17.35
N ASP A 188 -19.20 0.53 17.91
CA ASP A 188 -20.20 0.56 18.97
C ASP A 188 -19.59 0.65 20.38
N LYS A 189 -18.27 0.70 20.49
CA LYS A 189 -17.53 0.69 21.76
C LYS A 189 -17.80 1.93 22.62
N SER A 190 -17.99 3.08 21.99
CA SER A 190 -18.21 4.35 22.69
C SER A 190 -19.66 4.50 23.15
N SER A 191 -19.84 5.07 24.34
CA SER A 191 -21.15 5.47 24.86
C SER A 191 -21.72 6.70 24.12
N LYS A 192 -20.85 7.48 23.47
CA LYS A 192 -21.16 8.71 22.71
C LYS A 192 -21.15 8.45 21.21
N GLN A 193 -22.08 7.62 20.77
CA GLN A 193 -22.10 7.14 19.39
C GLN A 193 -22.37 8.25 18.35
N VAL A 194 -23.14 9.27 18.72
CA VAL A 194 -23.50 10.39 17.83
C VAL A 194 -22.24 11.17 17.41
N GLU A 195 -21.27 11.28 18.30
CA GLU A 195 -20.01 11.98 18.06
C GLU A 195 -18.92 11.03 17.57
N PHE A 196 -18.80 9.85 18.18
CA PHE A 196 -17.72 8.92 17.90
C PHE A 196 -17.74 8.40 16.46
N LYS A 197 -18.92 7.97 15.95
CA LYS A 197 -19.00 7.35 14.61
C LYS A 197 -18.63 8.32 13.49
N PRO A 198 -19.17 9.56 13.43
CA PRO A 198 -18.79 10.52 12.40
C PRO A 198 -17.33 10.98 12.53
N MET A 199 -16.82 11.15 13.76
CA MET A 199 -15.41 11.51 13.97
C MET A 199 -14.44 10.41 13.54
N LEU A 200 -14.75 9.14 13.81
CA LEU A 200 -13.96 8.00 13.35
C LEU A 200 -13.98 7.89 11.82
N PHE A 201 -15.14 8.12 11.21
CA PHE A 201 -15.30 8.17 9.75
C PHE A 201 -14.46 9.30 9.14
N GLY A 202 -14.55 10.52 9.69
CA GLY A 202 -13.72 11.67 9.30
C GLY A 202 -12.21 11.43 9.48
N LEU A 203 -11.80 10.72 10.54
CA LEU A 203 -10.41 10.31 10.76
C LEU A 203 -9.92 9.32 9.70
N CYS A 204 -10.74 8.33 9.32
CA CYS A 204 -10.41 7.39 8.26
C CYS A 204 -10.30 8.12 6.89
N PHE A 205 -11.15 9.12 6.63
CA PHE A 205 -11.08 9.94 5.43
C PHE A 205 -9.82 10.83 5.42
N PHE A 206 -9.48 11.44 6.56
CA PHE A 206 -8.22 12.17 6.74
C PHE A 206 -7.01 11.28 6.41
N HIS A 207 -6.97 10.06 6.93
CA HIS A 207 -5.90 9.10 6.66
C HIS A 207 -5.78 8.80 5.16
N ALA A 208 -6.91 8.54 4.49
CA ALA A 208 -6.94 8.32 3.04
C ALA A 208 -6.45 9.54 2.25
N LEU A 209 -6.81 10.76 2.66
CA LEU A 209 -6.38 12.00 2.01
C LEU A 209 -4.88 12.25 2.15
N VAL A 210 -4.29 12.04 3.34
CA VAL A 210 -2.84 12.24 3.53
C VAL A 210 -2.03 11.18 2.79
N LEU A 211 -2.49 9.93 2.74
CA LEU A 211 -1.84 8.89 1.94
C LEU A 211 -1.96 9.20 0.44
N GLY A 212 -3.17 9.49 -0.06
CA GLY A 212 -3.41 9.76 -1.47
C GLY A 212 -2.71 11.03 -1.96
N ARG A 213 -2.58 12.06 -1.12
CA ARG A 213 -1.90 13.32 -1.48
C ARG A 213 -0.40 13.12 -1.82
N ARG A 214 0.23 12.05 -1.31
CA ARG A 214 1.64 11.72 -1.64
C ARG A 214 1.89 11.52 -3.13
N LYS A 215 0.86 11.14 -3.91
CA LYS A 215 0.99 10.94 -5.36
C LYS A 215 1.39 12.20 -6.12
N PHE A 216 1.12 13.39 -5.58
CA PHE A 216 1.52 14.67 -6.18
C PHE A 216 2.99 15.03 -5.93
N GLY A 217 3.79 14.12 -5.36
CA GLY A 217 5.20 14.34 -5.07
C GLY A 217 5.41 15.58 -4.19
N TYR A 218 6.39 16.40 -4.56
CA TYR A 218 6.75 17.63 -3.84
C TYR A 218 5.64 18.70 -3.77
N GLN A 219 4.63 18.64 -4.65
CA GLN A 219 3.46 19.52 -4.56
C GLN A 219 2.46 19.05 -3.50
N GLY A 220 2.45 17.74 -3.23
CA GLY A 220 1.63 17.13 -2.19
C GLY A 220 2.23 17.37 -0.81
N PHE A 221 3.44 16.85 -0.61
CA PHE A 221 4.27 17.04 0.59
C PHE A 221 5.73 17.20 0.19
N SER A 222 6.50 17.98 0.95
CA SER A 222 7.93 18.17 0.70
C SER A 222 8.74 16.88 0.80
N ARG A 223 8.26 15.90 1.59
CA ARG A 223 8.88 14.59 1.82
C ARG A 223 7.83 13.48 1.83
N ALA A 224 8.28 12.26 1.52
CA ALA A 224 7.46 11.07 1.67
C ALA A 224 7.41 10.64 3.15
N TYR A 225 6.43 11.13 3.89
CA TYR A 225 6.21 10.74 5.28
C TYR A 225 5.64 9.31 5.38
N ALA A 226 6.13 8.55 6.36
CA ALA A 226 5.84 7.13 6.53
C ALA A 226 4.63 6.89 7.46
N TRP A 227 3.47 7.48 7.14
CA TRP A 227 2.23 7.15 7.85
C TRP A 227 1.78 5.72 7.55
N ASN A 228 1.27 5.04 8.55
CA ASN A 228 0.87 3.64 8.48
C ASN A 228 -0.47 3.36 9.20
N ASN A 229 -0.98 2.14 9.06
CA ASN A 229 -2.23 1.70 9.68
C ASN A 229 -2.18 1.71 11.22
N GLY A 230 -0.99 1.58 11.81
CA GLY A 230 -0.76 1.72 13.25
C GLY A 230 -1.08 3.13 13.74
N ASP A 231 -0.67 4.17 13.00
CA ASP A 231 -1.02 5.56 13.34
C ASP A 231 -2.54 5.76 13.40
N LEU A 232 -3.28 5.21 12.41
CA LEU A 232 -4.74 5.31 12.34
C LEU A 232 -5.43 4.56 13.48
N THR A 233 -5.05 3.31 13.73
CA THR A 233 -5.66 2.49 14.80
C THR A 233 -5.41 3.08 16.20
N VAL A 234 -4.21 3.61 16.45
CA VAL A 234 -3.89 4.32 17.70
C VAL A 234 -4.71 5.61 17.81
N CYS A 235 -4.83 6.40 16.74
CA CYS A 235 -5.70 7.58 16.74
C CYS A 235 -7.17 7.23 17.02
N GLY A 236 -7.69 6.11 16.49
CA GLY A 236 -9.03 5.61 16.80
C GLY A 236 -9.20 5.26 18.29
N ALA A 237 -8.19 4.63 18.90
CA ALA A 237 -8.20 4.35 20.34
C ALA A 237 -8.11 5.63 21.19
N ILE A 238 -7.28 6.60 20.79
CA ILE A 238 -7.19 7.91 21.43
C ILE A 238 -8.52 8.65 21.36
N LEU A 239 -9.17 8.64 20.18
CA LEU A 239 -10.48 9.26 19.96
C LEU A 239 -11.51 8.74 20.97
N HIS A 240 -11.63 7.41 21.07
CA HIS A 240 -12.52 6.75 22.00
C HIS A 240 -12.24 7.20 23.44
N ASN A 241 -10.98 7.08 23.88
CA ASN A 241 -10.61 7.38 25.27
C ASN A 241 -10.86 8.85 25.64
N TYR A 242 -10.58 9.78 24.73
CA TYR A 242 -10.80 11.21 24.96
C TYR A 242 -12.29 11.57 24.99
N LEU A 243 -13.11 10.94 24.15
CA LEU A 243 -14.55 11.19 24.16
C LEU A 243 -15.22 10.67 25.43
N GLU A 244 -14.82 9.50 25.92
CA GLU A 244 -15.34 8.93 27.17
C GLU A 244 -14.87 9.71 28.41
N ALA A 245 -13.65 10.25 28.39
CA ALA A 245 -13.07 10.96 29.54
C ALA A 245 -13.62 12.37 29.76
N ASN A 246 -14.17 13.01 28.73
CA ASN A 246 -14.66 14.39 28.78
C ASN A 246 -16.18 14.43 28.77
N ALA A 247 -16.81 15.49 29.30
CA ALA A 247 -18.26 15.67 29.18
C ALA A 247 -18.63 16.12 27.77
N ASP A 248 -17.99 17.18 27.29
CA ASP A 248 -18.15 17.74 25.96
C ASP A 248 -17.14 17.15 24.97
N THR A 249 -17.42 17.26 23.67
CA THR A 249 -16.56 16.77 22.58
C THR A 249 -15.28 17.62 22.47
N PRO A 250 -14.08 17.07 22.75
CA PRO A 250 -12.84 17.85 22.82
C PRO A 250 -12.20 18.06 21.43
N TRP A 251 -12.88 18.79 20.55
CA TRP A 251 -12.47 18.98 19.15
C TRP A 251 -11.05 19.54 18.98
N ALA A 252 -10.63 20.50 19.80
CA ALA A 252 -9.30 21.10 19.70
C ALA A 252 -8.20 20.11 20.13
N ASP A 253 -8.43 19.37 21.21
CA ASP A 253 -7.44 18.42 21.74
C ASP A 253 -7.27 17.23 20.80
N VAL A 254 -8.37 16.71 20.25
CA VAL A 254 -8.33 15.62 19.26
C VAL A 254 -7.54 16.05 18.01
N ARG A 255 -7.83 17.26 17.48
CA ARG A 255 -7.08 17.79 16.33
C ARG A 255 -5.60 17.98 16.64
N TYR A 256 -5.27 18.48 17.83
CA TYR A 256 -3.88 18.64 18.26
C TYR A 256 -3.15 17.29 18.38
N LEU A 257 -3.76 16.30 19.02
CA LEU A 257 -3.17 14.97 19.17
C LEU A 257 -2.93 14.31 17.81
N PHE A 258 -3.90 14.42 16.89
CA PHE A 258 -3.75 13.82 15.57
C PHE A 258 -2.73 14.58 14.71
N GLY A 259 -2.82 15.91 14.68
CA GLY A 259 -2.06 16.76 13.78
C GLY A 259 -0.65 17.08 14.23
N GLU A 260 -0.41 17.24 15.53
CA GLU A 260 0.90 17.62 16.08
C GLU A 260 1.65 16.41 16.66
N VAL A 261 0.96 15.49 17.32
CA VAL A 261 1.61 14.37 18.04
C VAL A 261 1.71 13.12 17.16
N MET A 262 0.59 12.62 16.65
CA MET A 262 0.53 11.35 15.92
C MET A 262 1.05 11.51 14.48
N TYR A 263 0.26 12.10 13.58
CA TYR A 263 0.70 12.31 12.20
C TYR A 263 1.79 13.37 12.13
N GLY A 264 1.70 14.41 12.97
CA GLY A 264 2.67 15.50 13.07
C GLY A 264 4.06 15.07 13.54
N GLY A 265 4.16 14.00 14.33
CA GLY A 265 5.42 13.44 14.78
C GLY A 265 6.31 12.93 13.63
N HIS A 266 5.70 12.53 12.52
CA HIS A 266 6.41 12.13 11.29
C HIS A 266 6.84 13.33 10.45
N ILE A 267 6.18 14.48 10.62
CA ILE A 267 6.35 15.64 9.75
C ILE A 267 7.49 16.50 10.26
N THR A 268 8.48 16.70 9.39
CA THR A 268 9.65 17.55 9.68
C THR A 268 9.52 18.97 9.15
N ASP A 269 8.71 19.19 8.12
CA ASP A 269 8.51 20.51 7.50
C ASP A 269 7.29 21.23 8.10
N PRO A 270 7.43 22.47 8.62
CA PRO A 270 6.31 23.21 9.21
C PRO A 270 5.16 23.53 8.24
N TRP A 271 5.43 23.64 6.93
CA TRP A 271 4.40 23.90 5.92
C TRP A 271 3.59 22.64 5.64
N ASP A 272 4.24 21.48 5.57
CA ASP A 272 3.55 20.19 5.47
C ASP A 272 2.69 19.93 6.71
N ARG A 273 3.18 20.34 7.89
CA ARG A 273 2.40 20.23 9.14
C ARG A 273 1.15 21.11 9.10
N ARG A 274 1.26 22.31 8.53
CA ARG A 274 0.10 23.17 8.32
C ARG A 274 -0.95 22.50 7.43
N ILE A 275 -0.55 21.76 6.40
CA ILE A 275 -1.49 21.02 5.54
C ILE A 275 -2.29 20.00 6.37
N THR A 276 -1.62 19.17 7.16
CA THR A 276 -2.30 18.16 7.97
C THR A 276 -3.19 18.78 9.05
N SER A 277 -2.74 19.85 9.70
CA SER A 277 -3.54 20.55 10.69
C SER A 277 -4.78 21.21 10.06
N THR A 278 -4.65 21.80 8.87
CA THR A 278 -5.81 22.35 8.13
C THR A 278 -6.79 21.26 7.70
N TYR A 279 -6.32 20.09 7.26
CA TYR A 279 -7.24 18.98 6.98
C TYR A 279 -8.02 18.57 8.23
N LEU A 280 -7.38 18.45 9.38
CA LEU A 280 -8.04 18.10 10.63
C LEU A 280 -9.01 19.20 11.10
N GLU A 281 -8.68 20.47 10.89
CA GLU A 281 -9.58 21.59 11.17
C GLU A 281 -10.83 21.57 10.30
N VAL A 282 -10.69 21.21 9.02
CA VAL A 282 -11.83 21.12 8.11
C VAL A 282 -12.65 19.86 8.41
N LEU A 283 -12.00 18.70 8.57
CA LEU A 283 -12.68 17.41 8.67
C LEU A 283 -13.27 17.13 10.05
N LEU A 284 -12.57 17.51 11.12
CA LEU A 284 -12.98 17.29 12.51
C LEU A 284 -13.38 18.63 13.16
N ASN A 285 -14.57 19.09 12.79
CA ASN A 285 -15.16 20.31 13.33
C ASN A 285 -16.58 20.06 13.88
N PRO A 286 -17.12 20.94 14.74
CA PRO A 286 -18.44 20.75 15.34
C PRO A 286 -19.60 20.53 14.35
N ASN A 287 -19.51 21.07 13.13
CA ASN A 287 -20.54 20.88 12.10
C ASN A 287 -20.58 19.45 11.55
N LEU A 288 -19.57 18.62 11.83
CA LEU A 288 -19.50 17.22 11.41
C LEU A 288 -20.66 16.39 11.96
N ILE A 289 -21.14 16.74 13.16
CA ILE A 289 -22.20 16.01 13.88
C ILE A 289 -23.55 16.74 13.82
N GLU A 290 -23.60 17.93 13.21
CA GLU A 290 -24.80 18.76 13.18
C GLU A 290 -25.65 18.41 11.95
N GLU A 291 -26.77 17.73 12.17
CA GLU A 291 -27.68 17.23 11.11
C GLU A 291 -28.20 18.33 10.17
N LYS A 292 -28.39 19.54 10.70
CA LYS A 292 -28.91 20.69 9.93
C LYS A 292 -27.81 21.51 9.25
N SER A 293 -26.55 21.10 9.37
CA SER A 293 -25.45 21.80 8.74
C SER A 293 -25.38 21.49 7.24
N ASP A 294 -25.03 22.50 6.45
CA ASP A 294 -24.64 22.32 5.05
C ASP A 294 -23.20 21.83 4.89
N TYR A 295 -22.58 21.38 5.98
CA TYR A 295 -21.21 20.89 6.00
C TYR A 295 -21.02 19.65 5.11
N VAL A 296 -19.91 19.65 4.38
CA VAL A 296 -19.47 18.56 3.51
C VAL A 296 -18.00 18.27 3.80
N MET A 297 -17.63 16.98 3.86
CA MET A 297 -16.23 16.57 4.05
C MET A 297 -15.39 16.81 2.79
N ALA A 298 -16.03 16.72 1.62
CA ALA A 298 -15.47 17.04 0.32
C ALA A 298 -16.58 17.51 -0.63
N PRO A 299 -16.29 18.15 -1.77
CA PRO A 299 -17.32 18.58 -2.71
C PRO A 299 -18.26 17.43 -3.10
N GLY A 300 -19.53 17.54 -2.73
CA GLY A 300 -20.55 16.50 -2.99
C GLY A 300 -20.56 15.33 -1.99
N PHE A 301 -19.74 15.36 -0.94
CA PHE A 301 -19.60 14.26 0.02
C PHE A 301 -19.95 14.73 1.45
N LYS A 302 -21.11 14.30 1.95
CA LYS A 302 -21.60 14.64 3.30
C LYS A 302 -21.14 13.60 4.33
N PRO A 303 -21.05 13.98 5.62
CA PRO A 303 -20.85 12.99 6.67
C PRO A 303 -22.10 12.10 6.82
N LEU A 304 -21.88 10.81 7.05
CA LEU A 304 -22.93 9.91 7.52
C LEU A 304 -22.95 10.00 9.05
N LEU A 305 -24.10 10.36 9.62
CA LEU A 305 -24.24 10.62 11.07
C LEU A 305 -24.56 9.34 11.86
N GLU A 306 -25.39 8.48 11.28
CA GLU A 306 -25.85 7.23 11.90
C GLU A 306 -25.72 6.07 10.92
N GLY A 307 -25.48 4.87 11.46
CA GLY A 307 -25.34 3.66 10.67
C GLY A 307 -24.61 2.55 11.40
N SER A 308 -24.76 1.33 10.87
CA SER A 308 -23.91 0.18 11.18
C SER A 308 -22.62 0.23 10.36
N TYR A 309 -21.66 -0.63 10.70
CA TYR A 309 -20.43 -0.81 9.91
C TYR A 309 -20.72 -1.07 8.43
N ALA A 310 -21.74 -1.87 8.14
CA ALA A 310 -22.14 -2.19 6.77
C ALA A 310 -22.67 -0.96 6.02
N ASP A 311 -23.42 -0.09 6.70
CA ASP A 311 -24.00 1.12 6.10
C ASP A 311 -22.90 2.13 5.75
N TYR A 312 -21.95 2.36 6.65
CA TYR A 312 -20.79 3.21 6.37
C TYR A 312 -19.94 2.64 5.24
N ARG A 313 -19.73 1.32 5.21
CA ARG A 313 -18.99 0.66 4.12
C ARG A 313 -19.71 0.84 2.77
N ALA A 314 -21.02 0.65 2.73
CA ALA A 314 -21.82 0.90 1.51
C ALA A 314 -21.76 2.37 1.10
N TYR A 315 -21.82 3.30 2.07
CA TYR A 315 -21.71 4.73 1.82
C TYR A 315 -20.36 5.13 1.20
N ILE A 316 -19.25 4.51 1.62
CA ILE A 316 -17.95 4.67 0.95
C ILE A 316 -18.04 4.25 -0.52
N GLU A 317 -18.75 3.15 -0.83
CA GLU A 317 -18.89 2.71 -2.21
C GLU A 317 -19.73 3.65 -3.06
N ASP A 318 -20.86 4.12 -2.54
CA ASP A 318 -21.87 4.81 -3.32
C ASP A 318 -21.66 6.33 -3.39
N ALA A 319 -21.13 6.93 -2.32
CA ALA A 319 -21.08 8.38 -2.15
C ALA A 319 -19.68 8.99 -2.24
N SER A 320 -18.60 8.19 -2.23
CA SER A 320 -17.24 8.72 -2.34
C SER A 320 -17.07 9.53 -3.63
N PRO A 321 -16.56 10.77 -3.55
CA PRO A 321 -16.44 11.65 -4.71
C PRO A 321 -15.37 11.13 -5.69
N PRO A 322 -15.48 11.48 -6.98
CA PRO A 322 -14.44 11.16 -7.93
C PRO A 322 -13.13 11.84 -7.53
N GLU A 323 -12.03 11.12 -7.72
CA GLU A 323 -10.73 11.60 -7.33
C GLU A 323 -10.27 12.74 -8.25
N THR A 324 -10.07 13.92 -7.67
CA THR A 324 -9.56 15.11 -8.36
C THR A 324 -8.60 15.84 -7.43
N PRO A 325 -7.69 16.71 -7.91
CA PRO A 325 -6.83 17.52 -7.02
C PRO A 325 -7.63 18.33 -5.99
N VAL A 326 -8.85 18.75 -6.35
CA VAL A 326 -9.74 19.51 -5.48
C VAL A 326 -10.17 18.70 -4.25
N LEU A 327 -10.29 17.37 -4.38
CA LEU A 327 -10.54 16.47 -3.24
C LEU A 327 -9.46 16.58 -2.17
N PHE A 328 -8.22 16.82 -2.59
CA PHE A 328 -7.07 17.07 -1.72
C PHE A 328 -6.91 18.56 -1.37
N GLY A 329 -7.87 19.43 -1.69
CA GLY A 329 -7.70 20.88 -1.51
C GLY A 329 -6.56 21.48 -2.36
N MET A 330 -6.17 20.82 -3.45
CA MET A 330 -5.16 21.30 -4.39
C MET A 330 -5.80 21.95 -5.61
N HIS A 331 -5.06 22.83 -6.27
CA HIS A 331 -5.50 23.43 -7.54
C HIS A 331 -5.58 22.35 -8.64
N PRO A 332 -6.58 22.37 -9.54
CA PRO A 332 -6.72 21.38 -10.62
C PRO A 332 -5.46 21.16 -11.48
N ASN A 333 -4.62 22.18 -11.64
CA ASN A 333 -3.36 22.07 -12.36
C ASN A 333 -2.36 21.06 -11.76
N ALA A 334 -2.50 20.65 -10.50
CA ALA A 334 -1.65 19.63 -9.90
C ALA A 334 -1.77 18.27 -10.63
N GLU A 335 -2.95 18.00 -11.20
CA GLU A 335 -3.18 16.80 -12.02
C GLU A 335 -2.34 16.84 -13.31
N ILE A 336 -2.16 18.01 -13.93
CA ILE A 336 -1.34 18.15 -15.13
C ILE A 336 0.11 17.78 -14.84
N SER A 337 0.66 18.26 -13.73
CA SER A 337 2.01 17.91 -13.29
C SER A 337 2.15 16.41 -13.05
N LEU A 338 1.19 15.80 -12.35
CA LEU A 338 1.16 14.35 -12.11
C LEU A 338 1.14 13.55 -13.43
N LEU A 339 0.24 13.89 -14.34
CA LEU A 339 0.07 13.18 -15.62
C LEU A 339 1.29 13.35 -16.53
N ASN A 340 1.95 14.52 -16.51
CA ASN A 340 3.20 14.74 -17.21
C ASN A 340 4.32 13.85 -16.65
N SER A 341 4.49 13.78 -15.33
CA SER A 341 5.49 12.91 -14.71
C SER A 341 5.24 11.43 -15.02
N LEU A 342 3.99 10.99 -15.01
CA LEU A 342 3.63 9.62 -15.41
C LEU A 342 3.95 9.35 -16.88
N CYS A 343 3.68 10.31 -17.76
CA CYS A 343 4.04 10.22 -19.17
C CYS A 343 5.56 10.11 -19.36
N GLU A 344 6.34 10.94 -18.67
CA GLU A 344 7.80 10.91 -18.70
C GLU A 344 8.36 9.56 -18.21
N GLY A 345 7.87 9.08 -17.05
CA GLY A 345 8.25 7.78 -16.51
C GLY A 345 7.93 6.62 -17.46
N LEU A 346 6.74 6.62 -18.06
CA LEU A 346 6.35 5.59 -19.04
C LEU A 346 7.26 5.60 -20.27
N PHE A 347 7.59 6.75 -20.83
CA PHE A 347 8.50 6.82 -21.98
C PHE A 347 9.94 6.48 -21.62
N PHE A 348 10.39 6.81 -20.40
CA PHE A 348 11.67 6.36 -19.89
C PHE A 348 11.74 4.83 -19.82
N SER A 349 10.70 4.18 -19.31
CA SER A 349 10.59 2.71 -19.29
C SER A 349 10.55 2.09 -20.69
N ILE A 350 9.85 2.72 -21.65
CA ILE A 350 9.87 2.25 -23.04
C ILE A 350 11.28 2.35 -23.64
N LEU A 351 11.99 3.45 -23.37
CA LEU A 351 13.35 3.65 -23.87
C LEU A 351 14.32 2.63 -23.28
N SER A 352 14.26 2.39 -21.98
CA SER A 352 15.15 1.43 -21.30
C SER A 352 14.96 0.00 -21.82
N VAL A 353 13.71 -0.42 -22.07
CA VAL A 353 13.41 -1.76 -22.62
C VAL A 353 13.76 -1.87 -24.11
N SER A 354 13.70 -0.77 -24.87
CA SER A 354 14.01 -0.76 -26.30
C SER A 354 15.50 -0.94 -26.65
N GLY A 355 16.38 -1.10 -25.64
CA GLY A 355 17.82 -1.29 -25.84
C GLY A 355 18.58 -0.03 -26.30
N GLY A 356 17.90 1.12 -26.36
CA GLY A 356 18.46 2.39 -26.80
C GLY A 356 18.78 3.32 -25.63
N GLY A 357 19.97 3.20 -25.05
CA GLY A 357 20.54 4.30 -24.27
C GLY A 357 20.74 5.50 -25.18
N GLY A 358 19.88 6.52 -25.07
CA GLY A 358 19.87 7.61 -26.04
C GLY A 358 19.18 8.87 -25.53
N GLY A 359 19.91 9.64 -24.72
CA GLY A 359 19.56 10.99 -24.28
C GLY A 359 20.82 11.78 -23.92
N GLY A 360 21.82 11.75 -24.80
CA GLY A 360 22.96 12.67 -24.74
C GLY A 360 22.75 13.80 -25.74
N GLY A 361 22.44 14.99 -25.25
CA GLY A 361 22.29 16.21 -26.05
C GLY A 361 21.19 17.12 -25.56
#